data_AF-A0A2D5X115-F1
#
_entry.id   AF-A0A2D5X115-F1
#
_cell.length_a   1.000
_cell.length_b   1.000
_cell.length_c   1.000
_cell.angle_alpha   90.00
_cell.angle_beta   90.00
_cell.angle_gamma   90.00
#
_symmetry.space_group_name_H-M   'P 1'
#
loop_
_entity.id
_entity.type
_entity.pdbx_description
1 polymer ?
#
loop_
_entity_poly.entity_id
_entity_poly.type
_entity_poly.pdbx_seq_one_letter_code
_entity_poly.pdbx_strand_id
1 'polypeptide(L)'
;VLGSRLNQQLACESALATSEVEEVITLLASLPANVAGDAPLADGYWIAEMTGLSKGIKLGRLKEWLHRIQIEEDLPTLAEVEARLKQLEWQDGEPTEWPRFYWP
;
A
#
# COMPACT_ATOMS: atom_id res chain seq x y z
N VAL A 1 4.99 -5.25 5.03
CA VAL A 1 5.45 -6.49 5.71
C VAL A 1 4.42 -7.57 5.42
N LEU A 2 4.80 -8.73 4.87
CA LEU A 2 3.89 -9.85 4.58
C LEU A 2 3.11 -10.35 5.82
N GLY A 3 2.01 -11.09 5.59
CA GLY A 3 1.02 -11.58 6.57
C GLY A 3 1.57 -11.82 7.99
N SER A 4 0.84 -11.43 9.04
CA SER A 4 1.28 -11.55 10.45
C SER A 4 1.73 -12.98 10.85
N ARG A 5 1.26 -13.99 10.11
CA ARG A 5 1.56 -15.41 10.31
C ARG A 5 2.45 -16.04 9.26
N LEU A 6 2.99 -15.27 8.31
CA LEU A 6 3.77 -15.83 7.20
C LEU A 6 4.91 -16.72 7.71
N ASN A 7 5.68 -16.25 8.69
CA ASN A 7 6.79 -17.02 9.26
C ASN A 7 6.31 -18.33 9.93
N GLN A 8 5.14 -18.32 10.58
CA GLN A 8 4.55 -19.52 11.16
C GLN A 8 4.11 -20.49 10.06
N GLN A 9 3.50 -19.99 8.99
CA GLN A 9 3.09 -20.81 7.85
C GLN A 9 4.29 -21.45 7.16
N LEU A 10 5.33 -20.68 6.83
CA LEU A 10 6.55 -21.18 6.20
C LEU A 10 7.24 -22.24 7.08
N ALA A 11 7.28 -22.04 8.40
CA ALA A 11 7.83 -23.02 9.32
C ALA A 11 7.02 -24.33 9.33
N CYS A 12 5.69 -24.26 9.32
CA CYS A 12 4.83 -25.43 9.23
C CYS A 12 5.02 -26.19 7.91
N GLU A 13 5.04 -25.48 6.78
CA GLU A 13 5.19 -26.08 5.44
C GLU A 13 6.57 -26.71 5.25
N SER A 14 7.63 -26.08 5.76
CA SER A 14 8.99 -26.65 5.77
C SER A 14 9.05 -27.91 6.63
N ALA A 15 8.42 -27.93 7.81
CA ALA A 15 8.36 -29.11 8.68
C ALA A 15 7.55 -30.27 8.08
N LEU A 16 6.54 -29.96 7.27
CA LEU A 16 5.75 -30.95 6.53
C LEU A 16 6.44 -31.44 5.24
N ALA A 17 7.64 -30.92 4.93
CA ALA A 17 8.37 -31.19 3.71
C ALA A 17 7.53 -30.96 2.44
N THR A 18 6.66 -29.94 2.49
CA THR A 18 5.90 -29.52 1.31
C THR A 18 6.88 -29.13 0.20
N SER A 19 6.63 -29.61 -1.01
CA SER A 19 7.45 -29.28 -2.18
C SER A 19 7.50 -27.75 -2.37
N GLU A 20 8.62 -27.24 -2.88
CA GLU A 20 8.82 -25.82 -3.26
C GLU A 20 8.88 -24.79 -2.11
N VAL A 21 8.74 -25.18 -0.84
CA VAL A 21 8.79 -24.23 0.29
C VAL A 21 10.16 -23.52 0.41
N GLU A 22 11.26 -24.26 0.23
CA GLU A 22 12.61 -23.68 0.25
C GLU A 22 12.83 -22.69 -0.90
N GLU A 23 12.21 -22.95 -2.06
CA GLU A 23 12.23 -22.04 -3.19
C GLU A 23 11.47 -20.75 -2.86
N VAL A 24 10.29 -20.87 -2.25
CA VAL A 24 9.51 -19.71 -1.77
C VAL A 24 10.28 -18.89 -0.74
N ILE A 25 10.92 -19.53 0.25
CA ILE A 25 11.76 -18.84 1.25
C ILE A 25 12.90 -18.09 0.57
N THR A 26 13.57 -18.73 -0.38
CA THR A 26 14.68 -18.14 -1.12
C THR A 26 14.22 -16.94 -1.95
N LEU A 27 13.11 -17.08 -2.67
CA LEU A 27 12.53 -16.01 -3.48
C LEU A 27 12.11 -14.83 -2.61
N LEU A 28 11.41 -15.08 -1.49
CA LEU A 28 11.02 -14.04 -0.53
C LEU A 28 12.22 -13.28 0.04
N ALA A 29 13.30 -13.99 0.39
CA ALA A 29 14.53 -13.37 0.88
C ALA A 29 15.27 -12.55 -0.20
N SER A 30 15.04 -12.86 -1.48
CA SER A 30 15.66 -12.16 -2.62
C SER A 30 14.88 -10.95 -3.12
N LEU A 31 13.65 -10.73 -2.61
CA LEU A 31 12.83 -9.60 -3.05
C LEU A 31 13.53 -8.27 -2.70
N PRO A 32 13.51 -7.29 -3.62
CA PRO A 32 14.03 -5.96 -3.32
C PRO A 32 13.19 -5.31 -2.22
N ALA A 33 13.84 -4.47 -1.41
CA ALA A 33 13.14 -3.62 -0.45
C ALA A 33 12.25 -2.63 -1.21
N ASN A 34 11.06 -2.38 -0.66
CA ASN A 34 10.18 -1.31 -1.14
C ASN A 34 10.89 0.04 -0.97
N VAL A 35 10.99 0.78 -2.07
CA VAL A 35 11.68 2.07 -2.15
C VAL A 35 10.74 3.22 -1.75
N ALA A 36 9.43 3.03 -1.88
CA ALA A 36 8.42 4.02 -1.50
C ALA A 36 8.46 4.43 -0.02
N GLY A 37 8.97 3.53 0.83
CA GLY A 37 9.09 3.75 2.27
C GLY A 37 7.75 3.73 3.01
N ASP A 38 7.80 3.78 4.34
CA ASP A 38 6.63 3.62 5.20
C ASP A 38 5.88 4.93 5.48
N ALA A 39 6.47 6.09 5.16
CA ALA A 39 5.88 7.39 5.42
C ALA A 39 5.08 7.90 4.21
N PRO A 40 3.87 8.46 4.39
CA PRO A 40 3.12 9.04 3.29
C PRO A 40 3.84 10.25 2.70
N LEU A 41 4.12 10.20 1.39
CA LEU A 41 4.75 11.30 0.63
C LEU A 41 3.77 12.47 0.43
N ALA A 42 2.49 12.17 0.20
CA ALA A 42 1.42 13.15 0.05
C ALA A 42 0.75 13.45 1.41
N ASP A 43 0.93 14.67 1.92
CA ASP A 43 0.25 15.12 3.13
C ASP A 43 -1.15 15.70 2.87
N GLY A 44 -1.88 16.04 3.93
CA GLY A 44 -3.24 16.54 3.80
C GLY A 44 -3.33 17.95 3.19
N TYR A 45 -2.28 18.77 3.30
CA TYR A 45 -2.26 20.11 2.71
C TYR A 45 -2.04 20.00 1.20
N TRP A 46 -1.08 19.19 0.78
CA TRP A 46 -0.79 18.94 -0.63
C TRP A 46 -2.01 18.33 -1.35
N ILE A 47 -2.66 17.32 -0.74
CA ILE A 47 -3.86 16.73 -1.35
C ILE A 47 -4.98 17.76 -1.48
N ALA A 48 -5.20 18.60 -0.46
CA ALA A 48 -6.21 19.64 -0.51
C ALA A 48 -5.93 20.68 -1.61
N GLU A 49 -4.67 21.06 -1.81
CA GLU A 49 -4.24 21.96 -2.89
C GLU A 49 -4.51 21.36 -4.28
N MET A 50 -4.17 20.08 -4.47
CA MET A 50 -4.33 19.40 -5.77
C MET A 50 -5.78 19.07 -6.13
N THR A 51 -6.64 18.88 -5.12
CA THR A 51 -8.02 18.37 -5.31
C THR A 51 -9.11 19.41 -5.04
N GLY A 52 -8.77 20.51 -4.36
CA GLY A 52 -9.74 21.48 -3.85
C GLY A 52 -10.61 20.95 -2.70
N LEU A 53 -10.32 19.75 -2.17
CA LEU A 53 -11.07 19.19 -1.05
C LEU A 53 -10.80 19.98 0.24
N SER A 54 -11.86 20.31 0.96
CA SER A 54 -11.76 20.85 2.30
C SER A 54 -11.42 19.77 3.33
N LYS A 55 -10.98 20.19 4.52
CA LYS A 55 -10.73 19.28 5.64
C LYS A 55 -12.00 18.48 5.97
N GLY A 56 -11.90 17.17 6.00
CA GLY A 56 -13.03 16.28 6.30
C GLY A 56 -12.74 14.82 5.99
N ILE A 57 -13.77 13.97 6.11
CA ILE A 57 -13.66 12.53 5.91
C ILE A 57 -13.14 12.20 4.50
N LYS A 58 -13.63 12.89 3.47
CA LYS A 58 -13.22 12.65 2.07
C LYS A 58 -11.71 12.88 1.88
N LEU A 59 -11.17 13.99 2.38
CA LEU A 59 -9.73 14.28 2.32
C LEU A 59 -8.89 13.24 3.09
N GLY A 60 -9.32 12.88 4.31
CA GLY A 60 -8.65 11.86 5.12
C GLY A 60 -8.62 10.49 4.43
N ARG A 61 -9.74 10.10 3.81
CA ARG A 61 -9.86 8.84 3.08
C ARG A 61 -9.02 8.81 1.82
N LEU A 62 -8.95 9.92 1.08
CA LEU A 62 -8.12 10.01 -0.12
C LEU A 62 -6.64 9.90 0.26
N LYS A 63 -6.24 10.50 1.39
CA LYS A 63 -4.87 10.37 1.93
C LYS A 63 -4.53 8.91 2.25
N GLU A 64 -5.42 8.20 2.96
CA GLU A 64 -5.23 6.78 3.27
C GLU A 64 -5.10 5.94 1.99
N TRP A 65 -5.95 6.20 1.00
CA TRP A 65 -5.95 5.48 -0.27
C TRP A 65 -4.66 5.74 -1.08
N LEU A 66 -4.23 7.00 -1.20
CA LEU A 66 -2.97 7.34 -1.88
C LEU A 66 -1.75 6.72 -1.19
N HIS A 67 -1.71 6.71 0.15
CA HIS A 67 -0.61 6.09 0.87
C HIS A 67 -0.57 4.57 0.67
N ARG A 68 -1.73 3.93 0.57
CA ARG A 68 -1.81 2.51 0.21
C ARG A 68 -1.25 2.26 -1.20
N ILE A 69 -1.66 3.06 -2.17
CA ILE A 69 -1.16 2.97 -3.55
C ILE A 69 0.36 3.19 -3.60
N GLN A 70 0.88 4.16 -2.83
CA GLN A 70 2.31 4.42 -2.72
C GLN A 70 3.09 3.15 -2.33
N ILE A 71 2.61 2.41 -1.32
CA ILE A 71 3.26 1.17 -0.87
C ILE A 71 3.06 0.05 -1.89
N GLU A 72 1.83 -0.16 -2.38
CA GLU A 72 1.48 -1.27 -3.27
C GLU A 72 2.15 -1.19 -4.64
N GLU A 73 2.31 0.02 -5.18
CA GLU A 73 2.91 0.26 -6.49
C GLU A 73 4.38 0.71 -6.40
N ASP A 74 4.94 0.70 -5.19
CA ASP A 74 6.34 1.08 -4.90
C ASP A 74 6.71 2.46 -5.47
N LEU A 75 5.94 3.50 -5.13
CA LEU A 75 6.09 4.86 -5.65
C LEU A 75 7.06 5.70 -4.78
N PRO A 76 8.34 5.88 -5.17
CA PRO A 76 9.32 6.61 -4.38
C PRO A 76 9.15 8.13 -4.35
N THR A 77 8.36 8.72 -5.25
CA THR A 77 8.27 10.18 -5.38
C THR A 77 6.86 10.75 -5.33
N LEU A 78 6.76 11.99 -4.86
CA LEU A 78 5.50 12.73 -4.85
C LEU A 78 4.91 12.91 -6.26
N ALA A 79 5.77 13.03 -7.29
CA ALA A 79 5.34 13.17 -8.68
C ALA A 79 4.64 11.90 -9.20
N GLU A 80 5.11 10.71 -8.81
CA GLU A 80 4.45 9.45 -9.16
C GLU A 80 3.11 9.30 -8.41
N VAL A 81 3.07 9.70 -7.13
CA VAL A 81 1.81 9.74 -6.37
C VAL A 81 0.80 10.70 -7.02
N GLU A 82 1.25 11.85 -7.53
CA GLU A 82 0.41 12.78 -8.28
C GLU A 82 -0.11 12.18 -9.59
N ALA A 83 0.75 11.48 -10.34
CA ALA A 83 0.34 10.81 -11.56
C ALA A 83 -0.76 9.77 -11.29
N ARG A 84 -0.67 9.04 -10.17
CA ARG A 84 -1.72 8.12 -9.72
C ARG A 84 -2.97 8.84 -9.26
N LEU A 85 -2.87 9.92 -8.48
CA LEU A 85 -4.02 10.73 -8.07
C LEU A 85 -4.88 11.18 -9.26
N LYS A 86 -4.25 11.59 -10.37
CA LYS A 86 -4.94 12.01 -11.60
C LYS A 86 -5.70 10.87 -12.31
N GLN A 87 -5.32 9.62 -12.05
CA GLN A 87 -5.93 8.43 -12.65
C GLN A 87 -7.01 7.81 -11.76
N LEU A 88 -7.14 8.26 -10.51
CA LEU A 88 -8.15 7.76 -9.57
C LEU A 88 -9.49 8.45 -9.78
N GLU A 89 -10.57 7.67 -9.74
CA GLU A 89 -11.96 8.14 -9.76
C GLU A 89 -12.41 8.56 -8.34
N TRP A 90 -11.70 9.50 -7.73
CA TRP A 90 -12.00 9.95 -6.35
C TRP A 90 -13.07 11.05 -6.30
N GLN A 91 -13.37 11.73 -7.42
CA GLN A 91 -14.33 12.83 -7.44
C GLN A 91 -15.75 12.34 -7.15
N ASP A 92 -16.17 11.26 -7.81
CA ASP A 92 -17.54 10.75 -7.75
C ASP A 92 -17.73 9.55 -6.81
N GLY A 93 -16.64 9.03 -6.23
CA GLY A 93 -16.69 7.87 -5.33
C GLY A 93 -17.10 8.20 -3.89
N GLU A 94 -17.84 7.28 -3.26
CA GLU A 94 -18.19 7.35 -1.85
C GLU A 94 -16.96 7.04 -0.96
N PRO A 95 -16.54 7.95 -0.06
CA PRO A 95 -15.31 7.79 0.72
C PRO A 95 -15.27 6.53 1.61
N THR A 96 -16.45 5.98 1.93
CA THR A 96 -16.56 4.77 2.74
C THR A 96 -16.24 3.50 1.97
N GLU A 97 -16.40 3.51 0.64
CA GLU A 97 -16.19 2.39 -0.27
C GLU A 97 -14.75 2.30 -0.79
N TRP A 98 -13.96 3.37 -0.59
CA TRP A 98 -12.58 3.40 -1.05
C TRP A 98 -11.71 2.34 -0.37
N PRO A 99 -10.71 1.81 -1.09
CA PRO A 99 -9.82 0.78 -0.57
C PRO A 99 -9.14 1.26 0.72
N ARG A 100 -9.23 0.44 1.77
CA ARG A 100 -8.62 0.72 3.06
C ARG A 100 -7.46 -0.22 3.30
N PHE A 101 -6.57 0.20 4.20
CA PHE A 101 -5.60 -0.69 4.81
C PHE A 101 -6.34 -1.60 5.78
N TYR A 102 -6.54 -2.86 5.38
CA TYR A 102 -6.97 -3.93 6.28
C TYR A 102 -5.87 -4.97 6.31
N TRP A 103 -5.29 -5.17 7.48
CA TRP A 103 -4.35 -6.24 7.72
C TRP A 103 -5.04 -7.39 8.45
N PRO A 104 -4.96 -8.65 7.97
CA PRO A 104 -5.43 -9.82 8.69
C PRO A 104 -4.48 -10.30 9.82
#